data_AF-A0A523Y757-F1
#
_entry.id   AF-A0A523Y757-F1
#
_cell.length_a   1.000
_cell.length_b   1.000
_cell.length_c   1.000
_cell.angle_alpha   90.00
_cell.angle_beta   90.00
_cell.angle_gamma   90.00
#
_symmetry.space_group_name_H-M   'P 1'
#
loop_
_entity.id
_entity.type
_entity.pdbx_description
1 polymer ?
#
loop_
_entity_poly.entity_id
_entity_poly.type
_entity_poly.pdbx_seq_one_letter_code
_entity_poly.pdbx_strand_id
1 'polypeptide(L)'
;IAYGKYLARLANILGGGVLVQRFGDLQEGRRSTPERIERGIVQPTLRSATPGDLSFVLPYRHLKGIVEMLQAMDGLCPGVASRHTLLYGVEVKFYSCRLELTENMETEIPNMFAVGDGAGVSRGLVQASASGVIAAREILRRIGAPIAASARPDSLP
;
A
#
# COMPACT_ATOMS: atom_id res chain seq x y z
N ILE A 1 0.34 -12.68 8.42
CA ILE A 1 -1.09 -12.35 8.20
C ILE A 1 -1.83 -12.04 9.52
N ALA A 2 -1.74 -12.89 10.55
CA ALA A 2 -2.51 -12.72 11.80
C ALA A 2 -2.32 -11.35 12.47
N TYR A 3 -1.08 -10.90 12.65
CA TYR A 3 -0.77 -9.61 13.26
C TYR A 3 -1.48 -8.42 12.59
N GLY A 4 -1.38 -8.30 11.26
CA GLY A 4 -2.07 -7.24 10.52
C GLY A 4 -3.59 -7.32 10.63
N LYS A 5 -4.17 -8.53 10.67
CA LYS A 5 -5.62 -8.72 10.87
C LYS A 5 -6.05 -8.21 12.25
N TYR A 6 -5.24 -8.45 13.29
CA TYR A 6 -5.51 -7.93 14.63
C TYR A 6 -5.46 -6.39 14.68
N LEU A 7 -4.45 -5.78 14.06
CA LEU A 7 -4.35 -4.31 14.00
C LEU A 7 -5.55 -3.69 13.27
N ALA A 8 -5.94 -4.25 12.11
CA ALA A 8 -7.10 -3.77 11.37
C ALA A 8 -8.40 -3.91 12.18
N ARG A 9 -8.57 -5.03 12.89
CA ARG A 9 -9.73 -5.24 13.76
C ARG A 9 -9.74 -4.25 14.93
N LEU A 10 -8.60 -3.99 15.54
CA LEU A 10 -8.46 -3.02 16.63
C LEU A 10 -8.80 -1.60 16.16
N ALA A 11 -8.30 -1.18 14.99
CA ALA A 11 -8.66 0.09 14.38
C ALA A 11 -10.17 0.23 14.17
N ASN A 12 -10.82 -0.81 13.63
CA ASN A 12 -12.27 -0.82 13.41
C ASN A 12 -13.07 -0.76 14.72
N ILE A 13 -12.61 -1.41 15.80
CA ILE A 13 -13.27 -1.33 17.11
C ILE A 13 -13.19 0.09 17.69
N LEU A 14 -12.04 0.75 17.55
CA LEU A 14 -11.79 2.07 18.13
C LEU A 14 -12.40 3.21 17.30
N GLY A 15 -12.42 3.07 15.97
CA GLY A 15 -12.79 4.14 15.04
C GLY A 15 -14.02 3.86 14.17
N GLY A 16 -14.55 2.64 14.16
CA GLY A 16 -15.60 2.24 13.20
C GLY A 16 -15.12 2.17 11.74
N GLY A 17 -13.82 2.37 11.48
CA GLY A 17 -13.24 2.48 10.16
C GLY A 17 -11.85 3.12 10.21
N VAL A 18 -11.51 3.93 9.20
CA VAL A 18 -10.22 4.63 9.14
C VAL A 18 -10.16 5.73 10.20
N LEU A 19 -9.09 5.73 10.99
CA LEU A 19 -8.77 6.80 11.93
C LEU A 19 -8.03 7.93 11.24
N VAL A 20 -8.27 9.16 11.69
CA VAL A 20 -7.50 10.34 11.32
C VAL A 20 -6.98 11.06 12.56
N GLN A 21 -5.70 11.44 12.56
CA GLN A 21 -5.08 12.20 13.63
C GLN A 21 -4.18 13.29 13.06
N ARG A 22 -4.22 14.50 13.62
CA ARG A 22 -3.27 15.55 13.27
C ARG A 22 -1.90 15.18 13.83
N PHE A 23 -0.85 15.37 13.05
CA PHE A 23 0.51 15.09 13.47
C PHE A 23 0.90 15.86 14.73
N GLY A 24 0.46 17.12 14.86
CA GLY A 24 0.69 17.89 16.09
C GLY A 24 -0.01 17.31 17.32
N ASP A 25 -1.23 16.75 17.17
CA ASP A 25 -1.90 16.09 18.30
C ASP A 25 -1.17 14.80 18.68
N LEU A 26 -0.67 14.04 17.69
CA LEU A 26 0.15 12.86 17.93
C LEU A 26 1.45 13.20 18.69
N GLN A 27 2.15 14.26 18.29
CA GLN A 27 3.38 14.72 18.97
C GLN A 27 3.11 15.18 20.40
N GLU A 28 1.95 15.80 20.64
CA GLU A 28 1.49 16.19 21.98
C GLU A 28 0.95 15.00 22.80
N GLY A 29 0.99 13.77 22.26
CA GLY A 29 0.54 12.56 22.96
C GLY A 29 -0.96 12.53 23.21
N ARG A 30 -1.76 13.14 22.32
CA ARG A 30 -3.21 13.23 22.48
C ARG A 30 -3.99 12.85 21.22
N ARG A 31 -5.22 12.45 21.47
CA ARG A 31 -6.26 12.23 20.47
C ARG A 31 -6.61 13.51 19.69
N SER A 32 -6.88 13.36 18.39
CA SER A 32 -7.63 14.37 17.62
C SER A 32 -9.15 14.20 17.79
N THR A 33 -9.85 15.33 17.87
CA THR A 33 -11.32 15.41 17.92
C THR A 33 -11.86 16.11 16.66
N PRO A 34 -13.16 16.01 16.35
CA PRO A 34 -13.75 16.72 15.21
C PRO A 34 -13.42 18.22 15.22
N GLU A 35 -13.56 18.89 16.36
CA GLU A 35 -13.31 20.34 16.50
C GLU A 35 -11.82 20.67 16.27
N ARG A 36 -10.92 19.77 16.67
CA ARG A 36 -9.48 19.93 16.43
C ARG A 36 -9.14 19.76 14.95
N ILE A 37 -9.77 18.80 14.27
CA ILE A 37 -9.60 18.59 12.84
C ILE A 37 -10.11 19.82 12.07
N GLU A 38 -11.29 20.34 12.43
CA GLU A 38 -11.89 21.54 11.81
C GLU A 38 -11.06 22.81 12.01
N ARG A 39 -10.38 22.96 13.15
CA ARG A 39 -9.42 24.06 13.38
C ARG A 39 -8.12 23.93 12.58
N GLY A 40 -7.91 22.81 11.88
CA GLY A 40 -6.75 22.61 11.02
C GLY A 40 -6.87 23.37 9.71
N ILE A 41 -5.73 23.75 9.12
CA ILE A 41 -5.69 24.35 7.78
C ILE A 41 -5.79 23.31 6.65
N VAL A 42 -5.60 22.04 6.98
CA VAL A 42 -5.72 20.91 6.03
C VAL A 42 -7.07 20.25 6.23
N GLN A 43 -7.85 20.16 5.15
CA GLN A 43 -9.16 19.54 5.19
C GLN A 43 -9.07 18.03 4.92
N PRO A 44 -9.74 17.18 5.71
CA PRO A 44 -9.79 15.75 5.44
C PRO A 44 -10.40 15.45 4.07
N THR A 45 -9.71 14.61 3.28
CA THR A 45 -10.23 14.14 1.98
C THR A 45 -11.18 12.96 2.16
N LEU A 46 -10.85 12.04 3.07
CA LEU A 46 -11.75 10.96 3.49
C LEU A 46 -12.70 11.47 4.59
N ARG A 47 -13.90 11.91 4.19
CA ARG A 47 -14.91 12.49 5.10
C ARG A 47 -15.46 11.52 6.13
N SER A 48 -15.44 10.22 5.84
CA SER A 48 -15.88 9.17 6.75
C SER A 48 -14.81 8.74 7.75
N ALA A 49 -13.62 9.35 7.74
CA ALA A 49 -12.57 9.02 8.69
C ALA A 49 -12.90 9.57 10.09
N THR A 50 -12.67 8.75 11.10
CA THR A 50 -13.00 9.07 12.50
C THR A 50 -11.81 9.71 13.19
N PRO A 51 -11.94 10.92 13.78
CA PRO A 51 -10.88 11.51 14.57
C PRO A 51 -10.50 10.63 15.77
N GLY A 52 -9.21 10.34 15.91
CA GLY A 52 -8.73 9.33 16.85
C GLY A 52 -7.30 9.52 17.32
N ASP A 53 -6.78 8.45 17.91
CA ASP A 53 -5.40 8.32 18.36
C ASP A 53 -4.79 7.04 17.78
N LEU A 54 -3.81 7.21 16.89
CA LEU A 54 -3.13 6.11 16.23
C LEU A 54 -2.27 5.29 17.21
N SER A 55 -1.88 5.86 18.36
CA SER A 55 -1.11 5.15 19.38
C SER A 55 -1.88 4.01 20.05
N PHE A 56 -3.22 4.03 19.98
CA PHE A 56 -4.05 2.93 20.49
C PHE A 56 -4.10 1.73 19.55
N VAL A 57 -3.74 1.91 18.28
CA VAL A 57 -3.71 0.82 17.30
C VAL A 57 -2.29 0.37 17.01
N LEU A 58 -1.39 1.31 16.75
CA LEU A 58 -0.02 1.01 16.33
C LEU A 58 0.90 0.83 17.54
N PRO A 59 1.66 -0.28 17.62
CA PRO A 59 2.71 -0.39 18.62
C PRO A 59 3.72 0.74 18.52
N TYR A 60 4.24 1.13 19.68
CA TYR A 60 5.12 2.28 19.86
C TYR A 60 6.26 2.33 18.84
N ARG A 61 6.93 1.21 18.55
CA ARG A 61 8.05 1.16 17.60
C ARG A 61 7.64 1.58 16.17
N HIS A 62 6.45 1.20 15.70
CA HIS A 62 5.97 1.59 14.38
C HIS A 62 5.59 3.06 14.35
N LEU A 63 4.89 3.52 15.39
CA LEU A 63 4.49 4.91 15.53
C LEU A 63 5.71 5.85 15.59
N LYS A 64 6.72 5.48 16.39
CA LYS A 64 8.00 6.20 16.48
C LYS A 64 8.70 6.29 15.12
N GLY A 65 8.78 5.17 14.38
CA GLY A 65 9.36 5.18 13.04
C GLY A 65 8.62 6.10 12.06
N ILE A 66 7.28 6.18 12.13
CA ILE A 66 6.49 7.12 11.32
C ILE A 66 6.82 8.57 11.69
N VAL A 67 6.90 8.88 12.99
CA VAL A 67 7.23 10.23 13.47
C VAL A 67 8.64 10.64 13.01
N GLU A 68 9.63 9.77 13.21
CA GLU A 68 11.02 10.01 12.80
C GLU A 68 11.15 10.17 11.27
N MET A 69 10.43 9.34 10.50
CA MET A 69 10.37 9.45 9.04
C MET A 69 9.80 10.81 8.61
N LEU A 70 8.66 11.23 9.17
CA LEU A 70 8.04 12.52 8.82
C LEU A 70 8.96 13.69 9.16
N GLN A 71 9.63 13.65 10.32
CA GLN A 71 10.61 14.67 10.72
C GLN A 71 11.80 14.72 9.77
N ALA A 72 12.34 13.56 9.36
CA ALA A 72 13.43 13.51 8.39
C ALA A 72 12.99 14.03 7.01
N MET A 73 11.78 13.68 6.58
CA MET A 73 11.20 14.14 5.30
C MET A 73 10.97 15.64 5.28
N ASP A 74 10.67 16.27 6.43
CA ASP A 74 10.49 17.72 6.53
C ASP A 74 11.76 18.50 6.15
N GLY A 75 12.94 17.92 6.40
CA GLY A 75 14.22 18.49 5.95
C GLY A 75 14.41 18.48 4.43
N LEU A 76 13.70 17.58 3.71
CA LEU A 76 13.73 17.49 2.26
C LEU A 76 12.56 18.25 1.61
N CYS A 77 11.39 18.22 2.24
CA CYS A 77 10.16 18.84 1.78
C CYS A 77 9.52 19.58 2.97
N PRO A 78 9.86 20.87 3.17
CA PRO A 78 9.38 21.63 4.30
C PRO A 78 7.85 21.68 4.37
N GLY A 79 7.30 21.38 5.55
CA GLY A 79 5.86 21.36 5.81
C GLY A 79 5.27 19.95 5.87
N VAL A 80 6.01 18.91 5.49
CA VAL A 80 5.58 17.50 5.65
C VAL A 80 5.30 17.18 7.12
N ALA A 81 6.16 17.63 8.04
CA ALA A 81 5.98 17.44 9.48
C ALA A 81 5.21 18.59 10.15
N SER A 82 4.39 19.33 9.39
CA SER A 82 3.51 20.36 9.95
C SER A 82 2.58 19.79 11.02
N ARG A 83 2.30 20.58 12.06
CA ARG A 83 1.30 20.22 13.08
C ARG A 83 -0.10 19.95 12.50
N HIS A 84 -0.37 20.47 11.29
CA HIS A 84 -1.64 20.32 10.58
C HIS A 84 -1.67 19.12 9.63
N THR A 85 -0.55 18.41 9.43
CA THR A 85 -0.51 17.19 8.63
C THR A 85 -1.50 16.16 9.18
N LEU A 86 -2.34 15.60 8.31
CA LEU A 86 -3.31 14.58 8.68
C LEU A 86 -2.73 13.18 8.43
N LEU A 87 -2.70 12.38 9.48
CA LEU A 87 -2.30 10.97 9.42
C LEU A 87 -3.55 10.11 9.36
N TYR A 88 -3.69 9.33 8.29
CA TYR A 88 -4.75 8.34 8.13
C TYR A 88 -4.20 6.96 8.46
N GLY A 89 -4.94 6.19 9.28
CA GLY A 89 -4.51 4.86 9.64
C GLY A 89 -5.61 4.00 10.25
N VAL A 90 -5.39 2.70 10.44
CA VAL A 90 -4.18 1.97 10.05
C VAL A 90 -4.40 1.28 8.70
N GLU A 91 -3.52 1.54 7.75
CA GLU A 91 -3.50 0.80 6.49
C GLU A 91 -2.75 -0.53 6.70
N VAL A 92 -3.44 -1.64 6.42
CA VAL A 92 -2.83 -2.98 6.46
C VAL A 92 -2.98 -3.63 5.10
N LYS A 93 -1.86 -3.90 4.45
CA LYS A 93 -1.81 -4.73 3.24
C LYS A 93 -1.25 -6.10 3.61
N PHE A 94 -2.03 -7.15 3.33
CA PHE A 94 -1.54 -8.51 3.45
C PHE A 94 -0.71 -8.81 2.22
N TYR A 95 0.55 -9.17 2.42
CA TYR A 95 1.38 -9.67 1.33
C TYR A 95 0.73 -10.89 0.70
N SER A 96 0.74 -10.91 -0.63
CA SER A 96 0.40 -12.06 -1.46
C SER A 96 1.33 -13.22 -1.14
N CYS A 97 0.82 -14.44 -1.33
CA CYS A 97 1.67 -15.63 -1.36
C CYS A 97 2.77 -15.41 -2.41
N ARG A 98 4.04 -15.56 -2.01
CA ARG A 98 5.14 -15.71 -2.96
C ARG A 98 5.10 -17.15 -3.43
N LEU A 99 4.48 -17.36 -4.59
CA LEU A 99 4.52 -18.66 -5.25
C LEU A 99 5.93 -18.88 -5.80
N GLU A 100 6.43 -20.10 -5.71
CA GLU A 100 7.61 -20.51 -6.47
C GLU A 100 7.21 -20.62 -7.94
N LEU A 101 7.92 -19.88 -8.79
CA LEU A 101 7.59 -19.74 -10.20
C LEU A 101 8.84 -19.89 -11.06
N THR A 102 8.66 -20.49 -12.24
CA THR A 102 9.68 -20.49 -13.29
C THR A 102 9.83 -19.10 -13.91
N GLU A 103 10.86 -18.91 -14.73
CA GLU A 103 11.06 -17.68 -15.51
C GLU A 103 9.87 -17.35 -16.43
N ASN A 104 9.06 -18.35 -16.77
CA ASN A 104 7.85 -18.22 -17.59
C ASN A 104 6.56 -18.07 -16.77
N MET A 105 6.67 -17.80 -15.46
CA MET A 105 5.55 -17.62 -14.53
C MET A 105 4.70 -18.88 -14.30
N GLU A 106 5.28 -20.06 -14.56
CA GLU A 106 4.63 -21.34 -14.28
C GLU A 106 4.91 -21.77 -12.84
N THR A 107 3.89 -22.28 -12.17
CA THR A 107 3.99 -22.83 -10.82
C THR A 107 4.58 -24.24 -10.82
N GLU A 108 4.74 -24.83 -9.64
CA GLU A 108 5.09 -26.25 -9.49
C GLU A 108 4.04 -27.22 -10.08
N ILE A 109 2.81 -26.74 -10.31
CA ILE A 109 1.77 -27.51 -10.99
C ILE A 109 1.88 -27.27 -12.50
N PRO A 110 2.13 -28.32 -13.31
CA PRO A 110 2.29 -28.17 -14.75
C PRO A 110 1.07 -27.55 -15.43
N ASN A 111 1.32 -26.63 -16.36
CA ASN A 111 0.34 -25.82 -17.08
C ASN A 111 -0.53 -24.91 -16.19
N MET A 112 -0.13 -24.69 -14.93
CA MET A 112 -0.73 -23.69 -14.06
C MET A 112 0.22 -22.50 -13.93
N PHE A 113 -0.22 -21.36 -14.45
CA PHE A 113 0.54 -20.10 -14.44
C PHE A 113 -0.03 -19.14 -13.41
N ALA A 114 0.83 -18.39 -12.74
CA ALA A 114 0.43 -17.34 -11.80
C ALA A 114 1.16 -16.04 -12.10
N VAL A 115 0.40 -14.95 -12.23
CA VAL A 115 0.90 -13.64 -12.67
C VAL A 115 0.36 -12.52 -11.79
N GLY A 116 0.98 -11.34 -11.88
CA GLY A 116 0.55 -10.14 -11.17
C GLY A 116 0.86 -10.16 -9.67
N ASP A 117 0.34 -9.14 -8.97
CA ASP A 117 0.68 -8.90 -7.56
C ASP A 117 0.22 -10.08 -6.68
N GLY A 118 -0.87 -10.76 -7.04
CA GLY A 118 -1.41 -11.92 -6.34
C GLY A 118 -0.48 -13.15 -6.34
N ALA A 119 0.39 -13.28 -7.34
CA ALA A 119 1.41 -14.32 -7.41
C ALA A 119 2.70 -13.95 -6.65
N GLY A 120 2.79 -12.72 -6.14
CA GLY A 120 3.96 -12.23 -5.41
C GLY A 120 5.13 -11.78 -6.31
N VAL A 121 4.90 -11.63 -7.62
CA VAL A 121 5.94 -11.29 -8.62
C VAL A 121 6.05 -9.80 -8.92
N SER A 122 5.01 -9.03 -8.66
CA SER A 122 4.96 -7.60 -8.98
C SER A 122 4.54 -6.74 -7.78
N ARG A 123 4.80 -5.43 -7.87
CA ARG A 123 4.36 -4.42 -6.90
C ARG A 123 3.82 -3.17 -7.60
N GLY A 124 3.20 -3.36 -8.76
CA GLY A 124 2.74 -2.26 -9.59
C GLY A 124 2.18 -2.72 -10.92
N LEU A 125 1.36 -1.86 -11.51
CA LEU A 125 0.57 -2.15 -12.72
C LEU A 125 1.43 -2.61 -13.90
N VAL A 126 2.57 -1.95 -14.11
CA VAL A 126 3.48 -2.27 -15.24
C VAL A 126 4.08 -3.66 -15.09
N GLN A 127 4.61 -3.98 -13.90
CA GLN A 127 5.20 -5.29 -13.62
C GLN A 127 4.15 -6.40 -13.68
N ALA A 128 2.95 -6.15 -13.13
CA ALA A 128 1.86 -7.10 -13.17
C ALA A 128 1.43 -7.42 -14.62
N SER A 129 1.31 -6.38 -15.45
CA SER A 129 0.98 -6.53 -16.87
C SER A 129 2.07 -7.28 -17.64
N ALA A 130 3.34 -6.96 -17.39
CA ALA A 130 4.48 -7.62 -18.01
C ALA A 130 4.51 -9.12 -17.68
N SER A 131 4.25 -9.51 -16.42
CA SER A 131 4.19 -10.92 -16.03
C SER A 131 3.08 -11.69 -16.76
N GLY A 132 1.92 -11.05 -17.00
CA GLY A 132 0.85 -11.62 -17.82
C GLY A 132 1.28 -11.87 -19.26
N VAL A 133 2.00 -10.93 -19.87
CA VAL A 133 2.54 -11.08 -21.23
C VAL A 133 3.54 -12.24 -21.32
N ILE A 134 4.40 -12.41 -20.31
CA ILE A 134 5.37 -13.51 -20.26
C ILE A 134 4.65 -14.86 -20.22
N ALA A 135 3.71 -15.04 -19.30
CA ALA A 135 2.92 -16.27 -19.20
C ALA A 135 2.14 -16.56 -20.49
N ALA A 136 1.49 -15.55 -21.07
CA ALA A 136 0.72 -15.70 -22.29
C ALA A 136 1.59 -16.14 -23.48
N ARG A 137 2.80 -15.60 -23.63
CA ARG A 137 3.75 -16.00 -24.68
C ARG A 137 4.19 -17.45 -24.52
N GLU A 138 4.44 -17.89 -23.29
CA GLU A 138 4.78 -19.29 -23.02
C GLU A 138 3.61 -20.24 -23.34
N ILE A 139 2.38 -19.87 -22.97
CA ILE A 139 1.19 -20.65 -23.30
C ILE A 139 1.02 -20.76 -24.83
N LEU A 140 1.12 -19.65 -25.55
CA LEU A 140 1.02 -19.63 -27.02
C LEU A 140 2.09 -20.52 -27.67
N ARG A 141 3.33 -20.47 -27.16
CA ARG A 141 4.44 -21.32 -27.62
C ARG A 141 4.14 -22.80 -27.44
N ARG A 142 3.54 -23.20 -26.30
CA ARG A 142 3.21 -24.61 -26.00
C ARG A 142 2.08 -25.16 -26.87
N ILE A 143 1.09 -24.33 -27.19
CA ILE A 143 -0.06 -24.75 -28.03
C ILE A 143 0.21 -24.60 -29.54
N GLY A 144 1.41 -24.13 -29.93
CA GLY A 144 1.77 -23.92 -31.33
C GLY A 144 1.06 -22.75 -32.00
N ALA A 145 0.54 -21.79 -31.21
CA ALA A 145 -0.13 -20.61 -31.74
C ALA A 145 0.88 -19.53 -32.16
N PRO A 146 0.59 -18.74 -33.20
CA PRO A 146 1.46 -17.66 -33.63
C PRO A 146 1.58 -16.60 -32.54
N ILE A 147 2.82 -16.23 -32.20
CA ILE A 147 3.12 -15.12 -31.28
C ILE A 147 3.16 -13.85 -32.11
N ALA A 148 2.25 -12.90 -31.82
CA ALA A 148 2.31 -11.58 -32.44
C ALA A 148 3.68 -10.94 -32.15
N ALA A 149 4.44 -10.62 -33.20
CA ALA A 149 5.71 -9.92 -33.07
C ALA A 149 5.46 -8.61 -32.32
N SER A 150 6.14 -8.41 -31.19
CA SER A 150 6.10 -7.12 -30.50
C SER A 150 6.54 -6.04 -31.48
N ALA A 151 5.71 -5.00 -31.66
CA ALA A 151 6.08 -3.82 -32.42
C ALA A 151 7.46 -3.35 -31.93
N ARG A 152 8.45 -3.35 -32.84
CA ARG A 152 9.77 -2.81 -32.53
C ARG A 152 9.60 -1.31 -32.23
N PRO A 153 10.21 -0.78 -31.16
CA PRO A 153 10.18 0.66 -30.87
C PRO A 153 10.76 1.52 -32.01
N ASP A 154 11.50 0.92 -32.94
CA ASP A 154 12.24 1.62 -34.00
C ASP A 154 11.39 2.06 -35.21
N SER A 155 10.08 2.26 -35.04
CA SER A 155 9.16 2.59 -36.16
C SER A 155 8.31 3.84 -35.95
N LEU A 156 8.73 4.75 -35.06
CA LEU A 156 8.21 6.12 -35.07
C LEU A 156 9.14 7.01 -35.92
N PRO A 157 8.60 7.76 -36.90
CA PRO A 157 9.38 8.70 -37.72
C PRO A 157 9.93 9.88 -36.90
#